data_AF-A0A0K1PBE6-F1
#
_entry.id   AF-A0A0K1PBE6-F1
#
_cell.length_a   1.000
_cell.length_b   1.000
_cell.length_c   1.000
_cell.angle_alpha   90.00
_cell.angle_beta   90.00
_cell.angle_gamma   90.00
#
_symmetry.space_group_name_H-M   'P 1'
#
loop_
_entity.id
_entity.type
_entity.pdbx_description
1 polymer ?
#
loop_
_entity_poly.entity_id
_entity_poly.type
_entity_poly.pdbx_seq_one_letter_code
_entity_poly.pdbx_strand_id
1 'polypeptide(L)'
;MPTPDVLTARMVGIGLNFAAEPEVDADLESTLVFASVAGMEEEDLRVLAVLTTWIGVHHAYVNVDRLVRLVCDQPSERVRAYWAAIAGWLHRDRRFARLSRCYEGPPVEILPTGTEFQIERRGEDERFVGSKLRAPRGTLRDRIEDVLAPDVLVRRHAGYRNRVQMGPSFRADVWTLLEKSPGLSVAEVARRAACSFATAWQAVQDFRLLRGAPEST
;
A
#
# COMPACT_ATOMS: atom_id res chain seq x y z
N MET A 1 2.77 -13.33 8.64
CA MET A 1 1.45 -12.79 8.24
C MET A 1 0.70 -12.43 9.52
N PRO A 2 -0.01 -11.28 9.59
CA PRO A 2 -0.94 -11.01 10.69
C PRO A 2 -2.09 -12.03 10.70
N THR A 3 -2.78 -12.18 11.83
CA THR A 3 -4.05 -12.94 11.86
C THR A 3 -5.12 -12.23 11.04
N PRO A 4 -6.19 -12.92 10.59
CA PRO A 4 -7.28 -12.31 9.82
C PRO A 4 -7.90 -11.08 10.49
N ASP A 5 -8.12 -11.14 11.81
CA ASP A 5 -8.69 -10.02 12.58
C ASP A 5 -7.74 -8.81 12.61
N VAL A 6 -6.44 -9.05 12.80
CA VAL A 6 -5.43 -7.99 12.77
C VAL A 6 -5.31 -7.39 11.37
N LEU A 7 -5.35 -8.21 10.31
CA LEU A 7 -5.35 -7.71 8.95
C LEU A 7 -6.58 -6.85 8.66
N THR A 8 -7.76 -7.30 9.11
CA THR A 8 -9.01 -6.57 8.94
C THR A 8 -8.96 -5.21 9.64
N ALA A 9 -8.53 -5.17 10.91
CA ALA A 9 -8.37 -3.92 11.66
C ALA A 9 -7.40 -2.96 10.95
N ARG A 10 -6.30 -3.47 10.39
CA ARG A 10 -5.35 -2.67 9.60
C ARG A 10 -5.93 -2.14 8.30
N MET A 11 -6.65 -2.98 7.56
CA MET A 11 -7.34 -2.57 6.35
C MET A 11 -8.32 -1.43 6.64
N VAL A 12 -9.09 -1.52 7.73
CA VAL A 12 -9.95 -0.40 8.19
C VAL A 12 -9.12 0.83 8.55
N GLY A 13 -8.01 0.64 9.27
CA GLY A 13 -7.07 1.70 9.62
C GLY A 13 -6.59 2.53 8.43
N ILE A 14 -6.26 1.86 7.31
CA ILE A 14 -5.79 2.51 6.08
C ILE A 14 -6.94 2.97 5.15
N GLY A 15 -8.20 2.80 5.57
CA GLY A 15 -9.37 3.34 4.87
C GLY A 15 -10.14 2.36 3.98
N LEU A 16 -9.98 1.05 4.14
CA LEU A 16 -10.90 0.07 3.55
C LEU A 16 -12.11 -0.10 4.49
N ASN A 17 -13.31 0.21 4.02
CA ASN A 17 -14.50 0.37 4.84
C ASN A 17 -15.15 -0.99 5.22
N PHE A 18 -14.39 -1.86 5.90
CA PHE A 18 -14.90 -3.09 6.49
C PHE A 18 -15.54 -2.83 7.86
N ALA A 19 -16.47 -3.71 8.25
CA ALA A 19 -17.16 -3.63 9.54
C ALA A 19 -16.27 -4.18 10.68
N ALA A 20 -15.23 -3.44 11.04
CA ALA A 20 -14.33 -3.75 12.16
C ALA A 20 -13.75 -2.46 12.78
N GLU A 21 -13.19 -2.60 13.98
CA GLU A 21 -12.48 -1.49 14.64
C GLU A 21 -11.13 -1.21 13.94
N PRO A 22 -10.79 0.06 13.66
CA PRO A 22 -9.55 0.41 12.97
C PRO A 22 -8.32 0.30 13.85
N GLU A 23 -7.24 -0.24 13.31
CA GLU A 23 -5.88 0.07 13.76
C GLU A 23 -5.49 1.44 13.19
N VAL A 24 -5.75 2.52 13.96
CA VAL A 24 -5.70 3.94 13.53
C VAL A 24 -4.42 4.36 12.79
N ASP A 25 -3.30 3.71 13.09
CA ASP A 25 -1.98 4.02 12.51
C ASP A 25 -1.33 2.80 11.87
N ALA A 26 -2.16 1.92 11.32
CA ALA A 26 -1.72 0.75 10.58
C ALA A 26 -0.70 1.14 9.51
N ASP A 27 0.34 0.33 9.39
CA ASP A 27 1.36 0.55 8.39
C ASP A 27 0.80 0.30 6.98
N LEU A 28 0.79 1.34 6.13
CA LEU A 28 0.16 1.27 4.81
C LEU A 28 0.76 0.16 3.95
N GLU A 29 2.06 0.23 3.68
CA GLU A 29 2.68 -0.67 2.70
C GLU A 29 2.60 -2.14 3.11
N SER A 30 2.85 -2.47 4.39
CA SER A 30 2.70 -3.86 4.84
C SER A 30 1.25 -4.33 4.82
N THR A 31 0.28 -3.46 5.14
CA THR A 31 -1.15 -3.79 5.05
C THR A 31 -1.57 -4.08 3.61
N LEU A 32 -1.12 -3.26 2.65
CA LEU A 32 -1.39 -3.50 1.22
C LEU A 32 -0.81 -4.84 0.76
N VAL A 33 0.42 -5.17 1.17
CA VAL A 33 1.04 -6.44 0.82
C VAL A 33 0.29 -7.61 1.45
N PHE A 34 -0.06 -7.55 2.73
CA PHE A 34 -0.82 -8.62 3.37
C PHE A 34 -2.24 -8.78 2.80
N ALA A 35 -2.93 -7.69 2.45
CA ALA A 35 -4.20 -7.76 1.74
C ALA A 35 -4.05 -8.41 0.36
N SER A 36 -2.94 -8.15 -0.36
CA SER A 36 -2.67 -8.84 -1.64
C SER A 36 -2.39 -10.32 -1.45
N VAL A 37 -1.78 -10.74 -0.33
CA VAL A 37 -1.59 -12.16 -0.01
C VAL A 37 -2.95 -12.83 0.23
N ALA A 38 -3.82 -12.25 1.05
CA ALA A 38 -5.17 -12.77 1.27
C ALA A 38 -5.94 -12.90 -0.07
N GLY A 39 -5.83 -11.89 -0.93
CA GLY A 39 -6.48 -11.91 -2.23
C GLY A 39 -5.94 -12.94 -3.22
N MET A 40 -4.62 -13.16 -3.24
CA MET A 40 -3.96 -13.99 -4.27
C MET A 40 -3.75 -15.44 -3.84
N GLU A 41 -3.46 -15.68 -2.57
CA GLU A 41 -3.16 -17.01 -2.01
C GLU A 41 -4.36 -17.65 -1.31
N GLU A 42 -5.19 -16.86 -0.64
CA GLU A 42 -6.38 -17.35 0.07
C GLU A 42 -7.66 -17.19 -0.77
N GLU A 43 -7.50 -16.74 -2.02
CA GLU A 43 -8.59 -16.53 -3.00
C GLU A 43 -9.68 -15.56 -2.52
N ASP A 44 -9.36 -14.65 -1.60
CA ASP A 44 -10.28 -13.60 -1.17
C ASP A 44 -10.35 -12.47 -2.22
N LEU A 45 -11.06 -12.76 -3.31
CA LEU A 45 -11.26 -11.82 -4.41
C LEU A 45 -12.04 -10.57 -3.98
N ARG A 46 -12.77 -10.61 -2.85
CA ARG A 46 -13.42 -9.42 -2.29
C ARG A 46 -12.36 -8.48 -1.73
N VAL A 47 -11.46 -8.96 -0.88
CA VAL A 47 -10.35 -8.18 -0.36
C VAL A 47 -9.47 -7.67 -1.49
N LEU A 48 -9.17 -8.51 -2.48
CA LEU A 48 -8.38 -8.10 -3.64
C LEU A 48 -9.05 -6.99 -4.45
N ALA A 49 -10.37 -7.07 -4.65
CA ALA A 49 -11.12 -6.04 -5.37
C ALA A 49 -11.10 -4.69 -4.63
N VAL A 50 -11.36 -4.69 -3.31
CA VAL A 50 -11.29 -3.47 -2.49
C VAL A 50 -9.87 -2.91 -2.48
N LEU A 51 -8.85 -3.76 -2.35
CA LEU A 51 -7.44 -3.36 -2.43
C LEU A 51 -7.10 -2.71 -3.78
N THR A 52 -7.51 -3.31 -4.90
CA THR A 52 -7.24 -2.75 -6.23
C THR A 52 -7.94 -1.40 -6.40
N THR A 53 -9.18 -1.24 -5.90
CA THR A 53 -9.84 0.08 -5.86
C THR A 53 -9.08 1.07 -4.97
N TRP A 54 -8.67 0.66 -3.77
CA TRP A 54 -7.89 1.50 -2.85
C TRP A 54 -6.61 2.02 -3.51
N ILE A 55 -5.88 1.17 -4.24
CA ILE A 55 -4.69 1.57 -4.99
C ILE A 55 -5.04 2.64 -6.03
N GLY A 56 -6.13 2.46 -6.78
CA GLY A 56 -6.60 3.45 -7.74
C GLY A 56 -6.81 4.84 -7.11
N VAL A 57 -7.38 4.89 -5.90
CA VAL A 57 -7.66 6.14 -5.17
C VAL A 57 -6.42 6.73 -4.50
N HIS A 58 -5.57 5.90 -3.88
CA HIS A 58 -4.57 6.36 -2.90
C HIS A 58 -3.10 6.16 -3.32
N HIS A 59 -2.79 5.57 -4.48
CA HIS A 59 -1.40 5.29 -4.90
C HIS A 59 -0.47 6.52 -4.84
N ALA A 60 -1.01 7.73 -5.01
CA ALA A 60 -0.27 8.99 -4.88
C ALA A 60 0.47 9.12 -3.52
N TYR A 61 -0.04 8.50 -2.46
CA TYR A 61 0.43 8.64 -1.06
C TYR A 61 1.10 7.37 -0.50
N VAL A 62 1.41 6.41 -1.36
CA VAL A 62 2.13 5.19 -1.01
C VAL A 62 3.65 5.44 -1.06
N ASN A 63 4.37 5.00 -0.04
CA ASN A 63 5.83 5.00 -0.02
C ASN A 63 6.33 3.83 -0.89
N VAL A 64 6.50 4.10 -2.18
CA VAL A 64 6.78 3.05 -3.17
C VAL A 64 8.14 2.38 -2.97
N ASP A 65 9.15 3.09 -2.46
CA ASP A 65 10.45 2.48 -2.16
C ASP A 65 10.34 1.41 -1.08
N ARG A 66 9.52 1.65 -0.06
CA ARG A 66 9.22 0.65 0.97
C ARG A 66 8.38 -0.50 0.41
N LEU A 67 7.36 -0.18 -0.38
CA LEU A 67 6.51 -1.18 -1.02
C LEU A 67 7.32 -2.13 -1.91
N VAL A 68 8.24 -1.61 -2.74
CA VAL A 68 9.10 -2.42 -3.62
C VAL A 68 9.91 -3.43 -2.83
N ARG A 69 10.49 -3.03 -1.68
CA ARG A 69 11.23 -3.97 -0.82
C ARG A 69 10.33 -5.08 -0.32
N LEU A 70 9.16 -4.73 0.23
CA LEU A 70 8.21 -5.72 0.76
C LEU A 70 7.70 -6.68 -0.32
N VAL A 71 7.42 -6.19 -1.53
CA VAL A 71 6.92 -7.01 -2.64
C VAL A 71 8.01 -7.90 -3.21
N CYS A 72 9.22 -7.38 -3.45
CA CYS A 72 10.30 -8.18 -3.99
C CYS A 72 10.76 -9.28 -3.01
N ASP A 73 10.63 -9.05 -1.70
CA ASP A 73 10.90 -10.06 -0.66
C ASP A 73 9.74 -11.07 -0.46
N GLN A 74 8.59 -10.91 -1.13
CA GLN A 74 7.48 -11.86 -0.99
C GLN A 74 7.81 -13.20 -1.64
N PRO A 75 7.56 -14.35 -0.97
CA PRO A 75 7.78 -15.67 -1.56
C PRO A 75 6.76 -16.03 -2.64
N SER A 76 5.51 -15.55 -2.55
CA SER A 76 4.46 -15.88 -3.52
C SER A 76 4.70 -15.21 -4.88
N GLU A 77 4.80 -16.01 -5.93
CA GLU A 77 4.83 -15.54 -7.31
C GLU A 77 3.54 -14.83 -7.72
N ARG A 78 2.38 -15.34 -7.27
CA ARG A 78 1.07 -14.74 -7.60
C ARG A 78 0.97 -13.33 -7.05
N VAL A 79 1.43 -13.11 -5.81
CA VAL A 79 1.48 -11.77 -5.18
C VAL A 79 2.43 -10.86 -5.93
N ARG A 80 3.64 -11.32 -6.30
CA ARG A 80 4.58 -10.50 -7.08
C ARG A 80 4.02 -10.18 -8.48
N ALA A 81 3.32 -11.11 -9.12
CA ALA A 81 2.66 -10.91 -10.42
C ALA A 81 1.54 -9.87 -10.33
N TYR A 82 0.72 -9.89 -9.27
CA TYR A 82 -0.28 -8.84 -8.99
C TYR A 82 0.38 -7.46 -8.92
N TRP A 83 1.44 -7.31 -8.13
CA TRP A 83 2.12 -6.01 -8.00
C TRP A 83 2.85 -5.56 -9.27
N ALA A 84 3.39 -6.49 -10.06
CA ALA A 84 3.93 -6.19 -11.38
C ALA A 84 2.83 -5.73 -12.35
N ALA A 85 1.63 -6.30 -12.25
CA ALA A 85 0.47 -5.86 -13.01
C ALA A 85 -0.02 -4.47 -12.59
N ILE A 86 -0.05 -4.17 -11.28
CA ILE A 86 -0.32 -2.82 -10.76
C ILE A 86 0.68 -1.79 -11.31
N ALA A 87 1.96 -2.15 -11.44
CA ALA A 87 2.96 -1.28 -12.05
C ALA A 87 2.64 -0.96 -13.51
N GLY A 88 2.13 -1.94 -14.27
CA GLY A 88 1.65 -1.74 -15.64
C GLY A 88 0.42 -0.85 -15.71
N TRP A 89 -0.55 -1.06 -14.82
CA TRP A 89 -1.74 -0.22 -14.72
C TRP A 89 -1.36 1.25 -14.43
N LEU A 90 -0.50 1.47 -13.44
CA LEU A 90 -0.05 2.78 -13.00
C LEU A 90 1.20 3.29 -13.75
N HIS A 91 1.42 2.87 -15.00
CA HIS A 91 2.63 3.20 -15.78
C HIS A 91 2.96 4.70 -15.89
N ARG A 92 1.97 5.60 -15.73
CA ARG A 92 2.19 7.05 -15.71
C ARG A 92 2.91 7.53 -14.46
N ASP A 93 2.80 6.80 -13.35
CA ASP A 93 3.53 7.05 -12.13
C ASP A 93 4.85 6.26 -12.11
N ARG A 94 5.93 6.95 -12.49
CA ARG A 94 7.27 6.37 -12.58
C ARG A 94 7.78 5.77 -11.27
N ARG A 95 7.23 6.16 -10.11
CA ARG A 95 7.62 5.59 -8.81
C ARG A 95 7.34 4.09 -8.77
N PHE A 96 6.23 3.64 -9.38
CA PHE A 96 5.81 2.24 -9.42
C PHE A 96 6.59 1.40 -10.43
N ALA A 97 7.36 2.01 -11.33
CA ALA A 97 8.03 1.29 -12.42
C ALA A 97 8.96 0.16 -11.93
N ARG A 98 9.53 0.26 -10.73
CA ARG A 98 10.40 -0.79 -10.16
C ARG A 98 9.64 -2.06 -9.76
N LEU A 99 8.34 -1.98 -9.49
CA LEU A 99 7.54 -3.15 -9.11
C LEU A 99 7.38 -4.16 -10.24
N SER A 100 7.46 -3.73 -11.50
CA SER A 100 7.43 -4.65 -12.66
C SER A 100 8.58 -5.65 -12.64
N ARG A 101 9.71 -5.30 -12.00
CA ARG A 101 10.89 -6.17 -11.86
C ARG A 101 10.78 -7.15 -10.71
N CYS A 102 9.80 -7.02 -9.82
CA CYS A 102 9.60 -8.02 -8.76
C CYS A 102 9.02 -9.34 -9.33
N TYR A 103 8.53 -9.35 -10.57
CA TYR A 103 8.05 -10.56 -11.24
C TYR A 103 8.31 -10.55 -12.76
N GLU A 104 9.20 -11.43 -13.20
CA GLU A 104 9.57 -11.57 -14.62
C GLU A 104 8.99 -12.84 -15.28
N GLY A 105 8.25 -13.64 -14.51
CA GLY A 105 7.63 -14.90 -14.96
C GLY A 105 6.50 -14.73 -16.00
N PRO A 106 5.89 -15.85 -16.42
CA PRO A 106 4.74 -15.85 -17.33
C PRO A 106 3.51 -15.20 -16.70
N PRO A 107 2.53 -14.71 -17.48
CA PRO A 107 1.29 -14.17 -16.91
C PRO A 107 0.60 -15.18 -15.98
N VAL A 108 0.17 -14.70 -14.81
CA VAL A 108 -0.56 -15.49 -13.80
C VAL A 108 -2.06 -15.28 -13.97
N GLU A 109 -2.83 -16.35 -13.89
CA GLU A 109 -4.28 -16.29 -13.89
C GLU A 109 -4.83 -15.99 -12.49
N ILE A 110 -5.74 -15.02 -12.39
CA ILE A 110 -6.33 -14.65 -11.11
C ILE A 110 -7.23 -15.76 -10.56
N LEU A 111 -8.02 -16.41 -11.43
CA LEU A 111 -8.90 -17.49 -11.04
C LEU A 111 -8.13 -18.82 -11.07
N PRO A 112 -8.44 -19.77 -10.17
CA PRO A 112 -7.82 -21.10 -10.19
C PRO A 112 -8.12 -21.87 -11.48
N THR A 113 -9.30 -21.64 -12.07
CA THR A 113 -9.74 -22.30 -13.31
C THR A 113 -10.63 -21.38 -14.14
N GLY A 114 -10.69 -21.62 -15.45
CA GLY A 114 -11.66 -20.99 -16.36
C GLY A 114 -11.37 -19.53 -16.73
N THR A 115 -10.19 -19.00 -16.42
CA THR A 115 -9.81 -17.61 -16.74
C THR A 115 -9.90 -17.32 -18.23
N GLU A 116 -9.32 -18.17 -19.07
CA GLU A 116 -9.33 -18.00 -20.53
C GLU A 116 -10.76 -17.92 -21.08
N PHE A 117 -11.61 -18.89 -20.75
CA PHE A 117 -13.02 -18.89 -21.15
C PHE A 117 -13.77 -17.63 -20.70
N GLN A 118 -13.52 -17.15 -19.48
CA GLN A 118 -14.18 -15.93 -18.98
C GLN A 118 -13.65 -14.67 -19.67
N ILE A 119 -12.35 -14.62 -20.01
CA ILE A 119 -11.76 -13.53 -20.80
C ILE A 119 -12.34 -13.53 -22.22
N GLU A 120 -12.44 -14.68 -22.89
CA GLU A 120 -13.05 -14.77 -24.22
C GLU A 120 -14.51 -14.29 -24.19
N ARG A 121 -15.25 -14.63 -23.14
CA ARG A 121 -16.66 -14.28 -23.01
C ARG A 121 -16.92 -12.81 -22.66
N ARG A 122 -16.09 -12.19 -21.81
CA ARG A 122 -16.37 -10.87 -21.20
C ARG A 122 -15.27 -9.83 -21.42
N GLY A 123 -14.17 -10.21 -22.05
CA GLY A 123 -12.95 -9.43 -22.13
C GLY A 123 -12.10 -9.50 -20.85
N GLU A 124 -10.89 -8.99 -20.96
CA GLU A 124 -9.98 -8.80 -19.84
C GLU A 124 -10.29 -7.49 -19.10
N ASP A 125 -9.96 -7.45 -17.81
CA ASP A 125 -10.05 -6.26 -16.98
C ASP A 125 -9.04 -5.20 -17.47
N GLU A 126 -9.53 -3.99 -17.73
CA GLU A 126 -8.76 -2.91 -18.38
C GLU A 126 -7.51 -2.51 -17.59
N ARG A 127 -7.49 -2.74 -16.28
CA ARG A 127 -6.31 -2.47 -15.43
C ARG A 127 -5.17 -3.45 -15.70
N PHE A 128 -5.48 -4.63 -16.24
CA PHE A 128 -4.53 -5.75 -16.35
C PHE A 128 -4.28 -6.22 -17.77
N VAL A 129 -4.89 -5.59 -18.78
CA VAL A 129 -4.66 -5.89 -20.20
C VAL A 129 -3.16 -5.83 -20.53
N GLY A 130 -2.64 -6.94 -21.06
CA GLY A 130 -1.22 -7.04 -21.46
C GLY A 130 -0.23 -7.06 -20.28
N SER A 131 -0.72 -7.25 -19.05
CA SER A 131 0.10 -7.26 -17.84
C SER A 131 0.54 -8.68 -17.43
N LYS A 132 1.16 -8.80 -16.26
CA LYS A 132 1.56 -10.08 -15.65
C LYS A 132 0.43 -10.80 -14.91
N LEU A 133 -0.75 -10.20 -14.84
CA LEU A 133 -1.94 -10.79 -14.26
C LEU A 133 -3.03 -10.84 -15.32
N ARG A 134 -3.65 -12.00 -15.50
CA ARG A 134 -4.82 -12.18 -16.35
C ARG A 134 -6.07 -12.24 -15.49
N ALA A 135 -6.95 -11.27 -15.66
CA ALA A 135 -8.18 -11.16 -14.90
C ALA A 135 -9.37 -10.91 -15.82
N PRO A 136 -10.41 -11.76 -15.82
CA PRO A 136 -11.62 -11.49 -16.57
C PRO A 136 -12.29 -10.19 -16.08
N ARG A 137 -12.91 -9.46 -17.00
CA ARG A 137 -13.67 -8.25 -16.68
C ARG A 137 -14.76 -8.57 -15.66
N GLY A 138 -14.80 -7.76 -14.59
CA GLY A 138 -15.79 -7.87 -13.52
C GLY A 138 -15.45 -8.88 -12.41
N THR A 139 -14.30 -9.59 -12.51
CA THR A 139 -13.77 -10.41 -11.41
C THR A 139 -13.43 -9.54 -10.20
N LEU A 140 -12.65 -8.47 -10.43
CA LEU A 140 -12.32 -7.48 -9.41
C LEU A 140 -13.21 -6.25 -9.61
N ARG A 141 -14.44 -6.28 -9.09
CA ARG A 141 -15.36 -5.13 -9.26
C ARG A 141 -14.78 -3.86 -8.64
N ASP A 142 -15.13 -2.70 -9.19
CA ASP A 142 -14.84 -1.45 -8.52
C ASP A 142 -15.69 -1.33 -7.25
N ARG A 143 -15.04 -0.99 -6.14
CA ARG A 143 -15.60 -0.96 -4.79
C ARG A 143 -15.40 0.42 -4.16
N ILE A 144 -15.66 1.48 -4.92
CA ILE A 144 -15.36 2.87 -4.49
C ILE A 144 -16.06 3.23 -3.17
N GLU A 145 -17.26 2.70 -2.92
CA GLU A 145 -18.01 2.88 -1.67
C GLU A 145 -17.35 2.18 -0.47
N ASP A 146 -16.52 1.16 -0.72
CA ASP A 146 -15.77 0.43 0.30
C ASP A 146 -14.38 1.07 0.56
N VAL A 147 -14.09 2.24 0.01
CA VAL A 147 -12.80 2.95 0.17
C VAL A 147 -13.05 4.39 0.61
N LEU A 148 -12.42 4.79 1.72
CA LEU A 148 -12.52 6.16 2.22
C LEU A 148 -11.86 7.14 1.24
N ALA A 149 -12.50 8.27 0.98
CA ALA A 149 -11.88 9.33 0.19
C ALA A 149 -10.63 9.92 0.89
N PRO A 150 -9.64 10.46 0.13
CA PRO A 150 -8.41 11.03 0.70
C PRO A 150 -8.63 12.09 1.79
N ASP A 151 -9.62 12.97 1.63
CA ASP A 151 -9.96 14.00 2.61
C ASP A 151 -10.58 13.44 3.90
N VAL A 152 -11.15 12.24 3.84
CA VAL A 152 -11.62 11.52 5.03
C VAL A 152 -10.44 10.83 5.71
N LEU A 153 -9.61 10.13 4.95
CA LEU A 153 -8.48 9.38 5.49
C LEU A 153 -7.42 10.28 6.14
N VAL A 154 -7.17 11.47 5.58
CA VAL A 154 -6.23 12.47 6.14
C VAL A 154 -6.60 12.91 7.56
N ARG A 155 -7.89 12.86 7.92
CA ARG A 155 -8.39 13.24 9.26
C ARG A 155 -8.24 12.11 10.27
N ARG A 156 -8.11 10.86 9.80
CA ARG A 156 -8.11 9.65 10.64
C ARG A 156 -6.73 9.03 10.81
N HIS A 157 -5.85 9.18 9.83
CA HIS A 157 -4.57 8.49 9.81
C HIS A 157 -3.41 9.49 9.75
N ALA A 158 -2.63 9.59 10.84
CA ALA A 158 -1.55 10.58 10.96
C ALA A 158 -0.42 10.36 9.92
N GLY A 159 -0.04 9.10 9.68
CA GLY A 159 0.94 8.75 8.65
C GLY A 159 0.51 9.19 7.25
N TYR A 160 -0.70 8.83 6.82
CA TYR A 160 -1.29 9.30 5.57
C TYR A 160 -1.29 10.82 5.47
N ARG A 161 -1.73 11.53 6.51
CA ARG A 161 -1.71 13.01 6.56
C ARG A 161 -0.32 13.60 6.31
N ASN A 162 0.68 13.09 7.00
CA ASN A 162 2.04 13.60 6.87
C ASN A 162 2.62 13.31 5.48
N ARG A 163 2.21 12.22 4.84
CA ARG A 163 2.56 11.93 3.43
C ARG A 163 1.84 12.83 2.43
N VAL A 164 0.61 13.27 2.73
CA VAL A 164 -0.06 14.32 1.93
C VAL A 164 0.72 15.63 2.00
N GLN A 165 1.22 16.01 3.18
CA GLN A 165 1.92 17.27 3.40
C GLN A 165 3.35 17.29 2.85
N MET A 166 4.12 16.20 3.04
CA MET A 166 5.56 16.15 2.74
C MET A 166 5.90 15.26 1.54
N GLY A 167 4.90 14.61 0.94
CA GLY A 167 5.10 13.52 -0.02
C GLY A 167 5.35 12.17 0.68
N PRO A 168 5.05 11.04 0.00
CA PRO A 168 5.15 9.72 0.59
C PRO A 168 6.60 9.23 0.65
N SER A 169 7.25 9.58 1.75
CA SER A 169 8.68 9.34 1.97
C SER A 169 8.92 8.83 3.38
N PHE A 170 10.10 8.22 3.60
CA PHE A 170 10.53 7.86 4.95
C PHE A 170 10.59 9.06 5.90
N ARG A 171 10.82 10.27 5.40
CA ARG A 171 10.79 11.50 6.21
C ARG A 171 9.41 11.70 6.82
N ALA A 172 8.33 11.55 6.04
CA ALA A 172 6.97 11.69 6.54
C ALA A 172 6.64 10.62 7.59
N ASP A 173 7.12 9.39 7.40
CA ASP A 173 6.95 8.28 8.36
C ASP A 173 7.69 8.56 9.68
N VAL A 174 8.94 9.04 9.60
CA VAL A 174 9.73 9.47 10.77
C VAL A 174 9.05 10.62 11.51
N TRP A 175 8.58 11.64 10.78
CA TRP A 175 7.89 12.78 11.34
C TRP A 175 6.65 12.37 12.14
N THR A 176 5.85 11.45 11.58
CA THR A 176 4.66 10.87 12.23
C THR A 176 4.99 10.20 13.55
N LEU A 177 6.11 9.47 13.63
CA LEU A 177 6.55 8.83 14.88
C LEU A 177 6.95 9.87 15.93
N LEU A 178 7.65 10.93 15.51
CA LEU A 178 8.14 11.97 16.41
C LEU A 178 7.03 12.89 16.92
N GLU A 179 5.98 13.13 16.13
CA GLU A 179 4.79 13.85 16.60
C GLU A 179 4.11 13.12 17.76
N LYS A 180 4.07 11.78 17.72
CA LYS A 180 3.47 10.94 18.77
C LYS A 180 4.41 10.72 19.95
N SER A 181 5.70 10.59 19.69
CA SER A 181 6.70 10.27 20.70
C SER A 181 8.00 11.02 20.42
N PRO A 182 8.07 12.32 20.83
CA PRO A 182 9.22 13.18 20.54
C PRO A 182 10.53 12.72 21.16
N GLY A 183 10.45 11.91 22.22
CA GLY A 183 11.60 11.40 22.98
C GLY A 183 12.26 10.14 22.41
N LEU A 184 11.79 9.60 21.29
CA LEU A 184 12.38 8.38 20.71
C LEU A 184 13.85 8.62 20.31
N SER A 185 14.68 7.59 20.52
CA SER A 185 16.05 7.59 19.99
C SER A 185 16.03 7.45 18.46
N VAL A 186 17.09 7.91 17.79
CA VAL A 186 17.23 7.80 16.33
C VAL A 186 17.16 6.33 15.88
N ALA A 187 17.75 5.41 16.66
CA ALA A 187 17.72 3.98 16.35
C ALA A 187 16.30 3.40 16.42
N GLU A 188 15.51 3.79 17.42
CA GLU A 188 14.11 3.35 17.53
C GLU A 188 13.25 3.93 16.41
N VAL A 189 13.46 5.19 16.04
CA VAL A 189 12.79 5.83 14.91
C VAL A 189 13.11 5.10 13.61
N ALA A 190 14.39 4.82 13.34
CA ALA A 190 14.81 4.10 12.14
C ALA A 190 14.14 2.72 12.04
N ARG A 191 14.14 1.96 13.15
CA ARG A 191 13.50 0.65 13.22
C ARG A 191 12.00 0.72 13.00
N ARG A 192 11.29 1.65 13.67
CA ARG A 192 9.83 1.77 13.58
C ARG A 192 9.37 2.31 12.22
N ALA A 193 10.12 3.20 11.59
CA ALA A 193 9.85 3.70 10.24
C ALA A 193 10.35 2.78 9.11
N ALA A 194 11.02 1.66 9.47
CA ALA A 194 11.68 0.75 8.54
C ALA A 194 12.63 1.45 7.55
N CYS A 195 13.33 2.49 8.00
CA CYS A 195 14.25 3.28 7.19
C CYS A 195 15.71 3.10 7.66
N SER A 196 16.66 3.64 6.89
CA SER A 196 18.07 3.64 7.29
C SER A 196 18.29 4.55 8.51
N PHE A 197 19.33 4.27 9.29
CA PHE A 197 19.72 5.13 10.42
C PHE A 197 20.04 6.56 9.95
N ALA A 198 20.74 6.70 8.82
CA ALA A 198 21.09 8.01 8.25
C ALA A 198 19.83 8.84 7.92
N THR A 199 18.84 8.21 7.27
CA THR A 199 17.55 8.84 6.96
C THR A 199 16.82 9.28 8.23
N ALA A 200 16.76 8.40 9.24
CA ALA A 200 16.14 8.73 10.52
C ALA A 200 16.86 9.88 11.22
N TRP A 201 18.20 9.83 11.26
CA TRP A 201 19.02 10.84 11.91
C TRP A 201 18.73 12.23 11.34
N GLN A 202 18.77 12.37 10.01
CA GLN A 202 18.53 13.65 9.35
C GLN A 202 17.12 14.19 9.64
N ALA A 203 16.09 13.35 9.51
CA ALA A 203 14.71 13.76 9.78
C ALA A 203 14.48 14.11 11.26
N VAL A 204 15.15 13.42 12.20
CA VAL A 204 15.10 13.76 13.64
C VAL A 204 15.75 15.11 13.93
N GLN A 205 16.88 15.43 13.31
CA GLN A 205 17.51 16.75 13.48
C GLN A 205 16.60 17.86 12.98
N ASP A 206 16.01 17.70 11.79
CA ASP A 206 15.11 18.70 11.23
C ASP A 206 13.85 18.89 12.08
N PHE A 207 13.30 17.80 12.63
CA PHE A 207 12.17 17.87 13.56
C PHE A 207 12.50 18.66 14.82
N ARG A 208 13.69 18.42 15.41
CA ARG A 208 14.15 19.14 16.60
C ARG A 208 14.41 20.61 16.30
N LEU A 209 14.99 20.92 15.13
CA LEU A 209 15.22 22.29 14.69
C LEU A 209 13.90 23.08 14.61
N LEU A 210 12.86 22.49 14.00
CA LEU A 210 11.56 23.14 13.84
C LEU A 210 10.79 23.27 15.16
N ARG A 211 10.95 22.33 16.10
CA ARG A 211 10.36 22.46 17.45
C ARG A 211 11.10 23.44 18.37
N GLY A 212 12.38 23.68 18.11
CA GLY A 212 13.20 24.65 18.84
C GLY A 212 13.08 26.08 18.33
N ALA A 213 12.43 26.30 17.18
CA ALA A 213 12.19 27.63 16.64
C ALA A 213 11.09 28.35 17.45
N PRO A 214 11.28 29.62 17.87
CA PRO A 214 10.23 30.39 18.51
C PRO A 214 9.06 30.59 17.52
N GLU A 215 7.82 30.44 18.01
CA GLU A 215 6.62 30.70 17.21
C GLU A 215 6.65 32.16 16.73
N SER A 216 6.74 32.35 15.42
CA SER A 216 6.60 33.67 14.81
C SER A 216 5.14 34.06 14.93
N THR A 217 4.86 35.01 15.82
CA THR A 217 3.53 35.53 16.15
C THR A 217 2.98 36.41 15.03
#